data_AF-A0A842A476-F1
#
_entry.id   AF-A0A842A476-F1
#
_cell.length_a   1.000
_cell.length_b   1.000
_cell.length_c   1.000
_cell.angle_alpha   90.00
_cell.angle_beta   90.00
_cell.angle_gamma   90.00
#
_symmetry.space_group_name_H-M   'P 1'
#
loop_
_entity.id
_entity.type
_entity.pdbx_description
1 polymer ?
#
loop_
_entity_poly.entity_id
_entity_poly.type
_entity_poly.pdbx_seq_one_letter_code
_entity_poly.pdbx_strand_id
1 'polypeptide(L)'
;MTYSMVMLIVAGTLQLLGIAIVANIIADKILRKRDIALATLIMTIGGTLFFNSVQYLIIIYTVGILAVFMKWRKAGWIISSVAPMMSFLLTILVDYILSWIVGKGLGIYANDYDSSFLGVTLTILVFLLPIFICTYLLGLGIHKVLYRQSTVDIVSRNGFVVTLLMLMTSIITYLLIYAEDLPGFPKHLAMVYPILFITFFLIICIVFLIINKIGQEREKMKKREMEMAQLRDYTVRLEEMYVDMNMFRHDYINILASLHGYIEKADQELLEKYFNEIIVPLKNRNQI
;
A
#
# COMPACT_ATOMS: atom_id res chain seq x y z
N MET A 1 -32.22 -13.15 32.10
CA MET A 1 -32.26 -12.15 31.00
C MET A 1 -31.13 -11.13 31.09
N THR A 2 -30.89 -10.45 32.21
CA THR A 2 -29.86 -9.39 32.35
C THR A 2 -28.42 -9.89 32.14
N TYR A 3 -28.06 -11.07 32.66
CA TYR A 3 -26.72 -11.65 32.50
C TYR A 3 -26.35 -11.96 31.05
N SER A 4 -27.32 -12.40 30.24
CA SER A 4 -27.10 -12.68 28.82
C SER A 4 -26.83 -11.40 28.04
N MET A 5 -27.56 -10.31 28.33
CA MET A 5 -27.37 -9.02 27.67
C MET A 5 -26.01 -8.39 28.00
N VAL A 6 -25.59 -8.42 29.27
CA VAL A 6 -24.27 -7.90 29.68
C VAL A 6 -23.14 -8.68 29.00
N MET A 7 -23.24 -10.01 28.95
CA MET A 7 -22.20 -10.84 28.32
C MET A 7 -22.14 -10.65 26.79
N LEU A 8 -23.27 -10.42 26.12
CA LEU A 8 -23.30 -10.06 24.70
C LEU A 8 -22.61 -8.71 24.43
N ILE A 9 -22.84 -7.72 25.30
CA ILE A 9 -22.14 -6.42 25.21
C ILE A 9 -20.63 -6.63 25.39
N VAL A 10 -20.21 -7.43 26.37
CA VAL A 10 -18.79 -7.75 26.60
C VAL A 10 -18.19 -8.44 25.37
N ALA A 11 -18.86 -9.45 24.81
CA ALA A 11 -18.42 -10.13 23.60
C ALA A 11 -18.26 -9.16 22.41
N GLY A 12 -19.27 -8.30 22.17
CA GLY A 12 -19.21 -7.26 21.15
C GLY A 12 -18.08 -6.24 21.38
N THR A 13 -17.84 -5.83 22.62
CA THR A 13 -16.74 -4.91 22.94
C THR A 13 -15.38 -5.52 22.64
N LEU A 14 -15.21 -6.82 22.90
CA LEU A 14 -13.97 -7.53 22.66
C LEU A 14 -13.69 -7.62 21.16
N GLN A 15 -14.72 -7.89 20.35
CA GLN A 15 -14.60 -7.94 18.90
C GLN A 15 -14.28 -6.56 18.31
N LEU A 16 -14.96 -5.50 18.76
CA LEU A 16 -14.67 -4.12 18.35
C LEU A 16 -13.26 -3.69 18.74
N LEU A 17 -12.80 -4.09 19.92
CA LEU A 17 -11.41 -3.89 20.36
C LEU A 17 -10.43 -4.64 19.48
N GLY A 18 -10.78 -5.85 19.06
CA GLY A 18 -10.01 -6.61 18.09
C GLY A 18 -9.81 -5.86 16.77
N ILE A 19 -10.90 -5.38 16.20
CA ILE A 19 -10.90 -4.59 14.96
C ILE A 19 -10.08 -3.31 15.13
N ALA A 20 -10.23 -2.59 16.25
CA ALA A 20 -9.48 -1.36 16.49
C ALA A 20 -7.96 -1.59 16.59
N ILE A 21 -7.54 -2.68 17.26
CA ILE A 21 -6.12 -3.04 17.39
C ILE A 21 -5.53 -3.42 16.03
N VAL A 22 -6.22 -4.28 15.27
CA VAL A 22 -5.74 -4.73 13.96
C VAL A 22 -5.68 -3.56 12.97
N ALA A 23 -6.71 -2.71 12.94
CA ALA A 23 -6.69 -1.49 12.15
C ALA A 23 -5.49 -0.59 12.50
N ASN A 24 -5.18 -0.45 13.80
CA ASN A 24 -4.01 0.32 14.23
C ASN A 24 -2.68 -0.32 13.78
N ILE A 25 -2.56 -1.65 13.80
CA ILE A 25 -1.36 -2.35 13.31
C ILE A 25 -1.16 -2.10 11.82
N ILE A 26 -2.23 -2.19 11.03
CA ILE A 26 -2.20 -1.90 9.59
C ILE A 26 -1.82 -0.43 9.34
N ALA A 27 -2.26 0.48 10.21
CA ALA A 27 -1.93 1.89 10.15
C ALA A 27 -0.60 2.26 10.84
N ASP A 28 0.37 1.34 10.96
CA ASP A 28 1.69 1.58 11.59
C ASP A 28 1.63 2.16 13.02
N LYS A 29 0.68 1.66 13.82
CA LYS A 29 0.52 1.98 15.23
C LYS A 29 0.36 3.49 15.52
N ILE A 30 -0.27 4.24 14.61
CA ILE A 30 -0.51 5.70 14.76
C ILE A 30 -1.35 6.04 16.02
N LEU A 31 -2.31 5.19 16.39
CA LEU A 31 -3.16 5.39 17.55
C LEU A 31 -2.43 4.95 18.84
N ARG A 32 -2.49 5.80 19.88
CA ARG A 32 -2.02 5.41 21.22
C ARG A 32 -3.04 4.46 21.87
N LYS A 33 -2.61 3.70 22.88
CA LYS A 33 -3.49 2.79 23.65
C LYS A 33 -4.76 3.49 24.18
N ARG A 34 -4.65 4.76 24.59
CA ARG A 34 -5.79 5.59 25.03
C ARG A 34 -6.78 5.87 23.91
N ASP A 35 -6.29 6.17 22.71
CA ASP A 35 -7.14 6.50 21.55
C ASP A 35 -7.90 5.26 21.08
N ILE A 36 -7.25 4.08 21.10
CA ILE A 36 -7.89 2.79 20.81
C ILE A 36 -9.02 2.53 21.82
N ALA A 37 -8.74 2.66 23.12
CA ALA A 37 -9.74 2.44 24.16
C ALA A 37 -10.94 3.40 24.02
N LEU A 38 -10.69 4.67 23.72
CA LEU A 38 -11.74 5.66 23.49
C LEU A 38 -12.57 5.34 22.23
N ALA A 39 -11.92 5.00 21.13
CA ALA A 39 -12.60 4.59 19.90
C ALA A 39 -13.47 3.36 20.15
N THR A 40 -12.97 2.35 20.86
CA THR A 40 -13.73 1.14 21.19
C THR A 40 -14.92 1.40 22.10
N LEU A 41 -14.78 2.33 23.04
CA LEU A 41 -15.85 2.72 23.94
C LEU A 41 -16.96 3.46 23.17
N ILE A 42 -16.59 4.40 22.30
CA ILE A 42 -17.55 5.13 21.44
C ILE A 42 -18.25 4.15 20.48
N MET A 43 -17.49 3.24 19.87
CA MET A 43 -18.05 2.20 19.00
C MET A 43 -19.01 1.28 19.76
N THR A 44 -18.70 0.93 21.01
CA THR A 44 -19.58 0.10 21.84
C THR A 44 -20.87 0.83 22.19
N ILE A 45 -20.79 2.09 22.65
CA ILE A 45 -21.96 2.86 23.06
C ILE A 45 -22.88 3.13 21.87
N GLY A 46 -22.33 3.59 20.75
CA GLY A 46 -23.16 3.76 19.55
C GLY A 46 -23.62 2.42 18.99
N GLY A 47 -22.78 1.38 19.11
CA GLY A 47 -23.14 0.01 18.78
C GLY A 47 -24.43 -0.42 19.45
N THR A 48 -24.50 -0.31 20.78
CA THR A 48 -25.68 -0.72 21.55
C THR A 48 -26.89 0.19 21.33
N LEU A 49 -26.70 1.49 21.12
CA LEU A 49 -27.80 2.45 20.88
C LEU A 49 -28.42 2.30 19.49
N PHE A 50 -27.58 2.17 18.45
CA PHE A 50 -28.03 2.15 17.07
C PHE A 50 -28.41 0.75 16.57
N PHE A 51 -28.05 -0.32 17.29
CA PHE A 51 -28.34 -1.70 16.86
C PHE A 51 -29.81 -1.92 16.48
N ASN A 52 -30.74 -1.44 17.31
CA ASN A 52 -32.18 -1.63 17.08
C ASN A 52 -32.74 -0.79 15.92
N SER A 53 -32.12 0.34 15.57
CA SER A 53 -32.65 1.26 14.55
C SER A 53 -31.99 1.08 13.19
N VAL A 54 -30.71 0.73 13.17
CA VAL A 54 -29.82 0.85 12.02
C VAL A 54 -29.27 -0.53 11.58
N GLN A 55 -29.47 -1.58 12.40
CA GLN A 55 -29.09 -2.98 12.13
C GLN A 55 -27.71 -3.10 11.46
N TYR A 56 -27.67 -3.49 10.18
CA TYR A 56 -26.45 -3.76 9.43
C TYR A 56 -25.61 -2.53 9.11
N LEU A 57 -26.21 -1.34 9.03
CA LEU A 57 -25.49 -0.09 8.72
C LEU A 57 -24.51 0.31 9.85
N ILE A 58 -24.52 -0.41 10.98
CA ILE A 58 -23.56 -0.24 12.07
C ILE A 58 -22.11 -0.48 11.64
N ILE A 59 -21.89 -1.24 10.56
CA ILE A 59 -20.57 -1.45 9.96
C ILE A 59 -19.97 -0.12 9.46
N ILE A 60 -20.80 0.74 8.85
CA ILE A 60 -20.37 2.05 8.36
C ILE A 60 -19.99 2.93 9.55
N TYR A 61 -20.75 2.84 10.65
CA TYR A 61 -20.46 3.57 11.88
C TYR A 61 -19.11 3.16 12.50
N THR A 62 -18.83 1.85 12.63
CA THR A 62 -17.57 1.37 13.23
C THR A 62 -16.34 1.73 12.39
N VAL A 63 -16.42 1.53 11.07
CA VAL A 63 -15.36 1.92 10.12
C VAL A 63 -15.18 3.44 10.13
N GLY A 64 -16.26 4.21 10.14
CA GLY A 64 -16.25 5.67 10.14
C GLY A 64 -15.58 6.26 11.38
N ILE A 65 -15.88 5.75 12.57
CA ILE A 65 -15.24 6.23 13.82
C ILE A 65 -13.74 5.97 13.80
N LEU A 66 -13.33 4.76 13.42
CA LEU A 66 -11.91 4.43 13.35
C LEU A 66 -11.19 5.32 12.33
N ALA A 67 -11.80 5.57 11.18
CA ALA A 67 -11.23 6.47 10.17
C ALA A 67 -11.08 7.91 10.70
N VAL A 68 -12.07 8.44 11.44
CA VAL A 68 -12.00 9.77 12.07
C VAL A 68 -10.91 9.83 13.12
N PHE A 69 -10.80 8.82 13.99
CA PHE A 69 -9.74 8.76 15.01
C PHE A 69 -8.34 8.70 14.38
N MET A 70 -8.16 7.92 13.32
CA MET A 70 -6.90 7.89 12.57
C MET A 70 -6.59 9.23 11.93
N LYS A 71 -7.61 9.89 11.36
CA LYS A 71 -7.44 11.21 10.74
C LYS A 71 -7.09 12.29 11.76
N TRP A 72 -7.70 12.26 12.95
CA TRP A 72 -7.38 13.16 14.05
C TRP A 72 -5.90 13.03 14.47
N ARG A 73 -5.32 11.84 14.33
CA ARG A 73 -3.90 11.58 14.58
C ARG A 73 -2.99 11.78 13.37
N LYS A 74 -3.45 12.56 12.37
CA LYS A 74 -2.72 12.96 11.16
C LYS A 74 -2.33 11.82 10.22
N ALA A 75 -3.03 10.68 10.27
CA ALA A 75 -2.85 9.65 9.26
C ALA A 75 -3.21 10.18 7.85
N GLY A 76 -2.54 9.65 6.83
CA GLY A 76 -2.88 9.92 5.43
C GLY A 76 -4.32 9.53 5.13
N TRP A 77 -4.98 10.23 4.20
CA TRP A 77 -6.39 9.97 3.86
C TRP A 77 -6.62 8.52 3.43
N ILE A 78 -5.69 7.96 2.64
CA ILE A 78 -5.73 6.58 2.14
C ILE A 78 -5.66 5.59 3.31
N ILE A 79 -4.64 5.70 4.17
CA ILE A 79 -4.41 4.78 5.30
C ILE A 79 -5.58 4.85 6.29
N SER A 80 -6.10 6.06 6.56
CA SER A 80 -7.24 6.26 7.47
C SER A 80 -8.50 5.54 7.00
N SER A 81 -8.72 5.43 5.69
CA SER A 81 -9.87 4.73 5.12
C SER A 81 -9.62 3.23 4.97
N VAL A 82 -8.44 2.84 4.46
CA VAL A 82 -8.13 1.45 4.11
C VAL A 82 -7.92 0.58 5.36
N ALA A 83 -7.24 1.09 6.39
CA ALA A 83 -6.88 0.27 7.54
C ALA A 83 -8.09 -0.24 8.35
N PRO A 84 -9.12 0.58 8.66
CA PRO A 84 -10.33 0.09 9.32
C PRO A 84 -11.14 -0.88 8.46
N MET A 85 -11.30 -0.59 7.15
CA MET A 85 -12.00 -1.48 6.21
C MET A 85 -11.31 -2.85 6.11
N MET A 86 -9.99 -2.84 5.97
CA MET A 86 -9.21 -4.07 5.89
C MET A 86 -9.30 -4.89 7.18
N SER A 87 -9.22 -4.22 8.33
CA SER A 87 -9.37 -4.90 9.61
C SER A 87 -10.72 -5.59 9.75
N PHE A 88 -11.80 -4.92 9.34
CA PHE A 88 -13.15 -5.49 9.39
C PHE A 88 -13.29 -6.70 8.47
N LEU A 89 -12.82 -6.60 7.22
CA LEU A 89 -12.85 -7.70 6.25
C LEU A 89 -12.05 -8.91 6.73
N LEU A 90 -10.90 -8.70 7.36
CA LEU A 90 -10.10 -9.78 7.96
C LEU A 90 -10.84 -10.48 9.09
N THR A 91 -11.50 -9.72 9.97
CA THR A 91 -12.27 -10.31 11.06
C THR A 91 -13.40 -11.20 10.52
N ILE A 92 -14.13 -10.75 9.50
CA ILE A 92 -15.17 -11.57 8.86
C ILE A 92 -14.58 -12.83 8.21
N LEU A 93 -13.47 -12.70 7.49
CA LEU A 93 -12.83 -13.84 6.82
C LEU A 93 -12.36 -14.89 7.84
N VAL A 94 -11.75 -14.44 8.92
CA VAL A 94 -11.30 -15.32 9.99
C VAL A 94 -12.49 -15.97 10.70
N ASP A 95 -13.58 -15.24 10.92
CA ASP A 95 -14.80 -15.78 11.53
C ASP A 95 -15.41 -16.90 10.69
N TYR A 96 -15.60 -16.70 9.37
CA TYR A 96 -16.12 -17.75 8.49
C TYR A 96 -15.22 -18.99 8.45
N ILE A 97 -13.90 -18.81 8.37
CA ILE A 97 -12.95 -19.93 8.34
C ILE A 97 -12.97 -20.70 9.66
N LEU A 98 -12.91 -20.01 10.80
CA LEU A 98 -12.90 -20.65 12.11
C LEU A 98 -14.22 -21.33 12.41
N SER A 99 -15.35 -20.69 12.11
CA SER A 99 -16.67 -21.28 12.28
C SER A 99 -16.85 -22.55 11.44
N TRP A 100 -16.29 -22.60 10.23
CA TRP A 100 -16.28 -23.80 9.41
C TRP A 100 -15.39 -24.91 10.00
N ILE A 101 -14.16 -24.58 10.41
CA ILE A 101 -13.21 -25.53 11.01
C ILE A 101 -13.76 -26.12 12.32
N VAL A 102 -14.29 -25.27 13.20
CA VAL A 102 -14.86 -25.69 14.48
C VAL A 102 -16.14 -26.51 14.27
N GLY A 103 -17.03 -26.06 13.38
CA GLY A 103 -18.28 -26.76 13.08
C GLY A 103 -18.06 -28.14 12.46
N LYS A 104 -17.12 -28.29 11.53
CA LYS A 104 -16.82 -29.59 10.90
C LYS A 104 -15.86 -30.46 11.71
N GLY A 105 -14.88 -29.86 12.38
CA GLY A 105 -13.84 -30.57 13.10
C GLY A 105 -14.28 -31.03 14.49
N LEU A 106 -14.95 -30.16 15.24
CA LEU A 106 -15.42 -30.44 16.60
C LEU A 106 -16.92 -30.75 16.67
N GLY A 107 -17.68 -30.49 15.60
CA GLY A 107 -19.14 -30.67 15.60
C GLY A 107 -19.88 -29.61 16.40
N ILE A 108 -19.22 -28.51 16.75
CA ILE A 108 -19.74 -27.46 17.62
C ILE A 108 -20.12 -26.25 16.76
N TYR A 109 -21.38 -25.85 16.82
CA TYR A 109 -21.86 -24.62 16.18
C TYR A 109 -22.17 -23.55 17.22
N ALA A 110 -22.01 -22.28 16.84
CA ALA A 110 -22.31 -21.16 17.74
C ALA A 110 -23.76 -21.19 18.29
N ASN A 111 -24.68 -21.78 17.53
CA ASN A 111 -26.10 -21.91 17.88
C ASN A 111 -26.37 -23.03 18.91
N ASP A 112 -25.39 -23.89 19.21
CA ASP A 112 -25.55 -25.00 20.16
C ASP A 112 -25.40 -24.54 21.62
N TYR A 113 -24.95 -23.30 21.83
CA TYR A 113 -24.72 -22.74 23.16
C TYR A 113 -25.91 -21.91 23.64
N ASP A 114 -26.50 -22.33 24.75
CA ASP A 114 -27.53 -21.55 25.43
C ASP A 114 -26.98 -20.23 25.99
N SER A 115 -27.89 -19.27 26.20
CA SER A 115 -27.61 -17.98 26.86
C SER A 115 -27.20 -18.08 28.34
N SER A 116 -26.93 -19.29 28.84
CA SER A 116 -26.39 -19.53 30.17
C SER A 116 -24.99 -18.94 30.32
N PHE A 117 -24.57 -18.65 31.55
CA PHE A 117 -23.22 -18.12 31.82
C PHE A 117 -22.12 -19.02 31.23
N LEU A 118 -22.23 -20.33 31.44
CA LEU A 118 -21.30 -21.31 30.88
C LEU A 118 -21.30 -21.31 29.35
N GLY A 119 -22.48 -21.28 28.73
CA GLY A 119 -22.61 -21.22 27.27
C GLY A 119 -21.89 -20.00 26.68
N VAL A 120 -22.10 -18.81 27.25
CA VAL A 120 -21.42 -17.60 26.75
C VAL A 120 -19.92 -17.60 27.04
N THR A 121 -19.46 -18.16 28.16
CA THR A 121 -18.00 -18.29 28.40
C THR A 121 -17.34 -19.23 27.39
N LEU A 122 -18.02 -20.31 27.00
CA LEU A 122 -17.52 -21.24 26.00
C LEU A 122 -17.53 -20.63 24.60
N THR A 123 -18.54 -19.85 24.22
CA THR A 123 -18.54 -19.16 22.93
C THR A 123 -17.40 -18.14 22.81
N ILE A 124 -17.11 -17.41 23.90
CA ILE A 124 -15.96 -16.49 23.93
C ILE A 124 -14.65 -17.24 23.74
N LEU A 125 -14.48 -18.37 24.43
CA LEU A 125 -13.24 -19.15 24.42
C LEU A 125 -13.01 -19.86 23.09
N VAL A 126 -14.07 -20.45 22.51
CA VAL A 126 -13.99 -21.30 21.32
C VAL A 126 -14.03 -20.48 20.01
N PHE A 127 -14.77 -19.37 19.97
CA PHE A 127 -14.92 -18.58 18.75
C PHE A 127 -14.18 -17.23 18.83
N LEU A 128 -14.52 -16.36 19.79
CA LEU A 128 -14.01 -14.97 19.80
C LEU A 128 -12.50 -14.86 20.03
N LEU A 129 -11.94 -15.61 20.99
CA LEU A 129 -10.50 -15.57 21.26
C LEU A 129 -9.66 -16.07 20.06
N PRO A 130 -9.96 -17.23 19.45
CA PRO A 130 -9.30 -17.65 18.22
C PRO A 130 -9.44 -16.66 17.08
N ILE A 131 -10.63 -16.07 16.88
CA ILE A 131 -10.84 -15.03 15.85
C ILE A 131 -9.90 -13.84 16.09
N PHE A 132 -9.82 -13.35 17.33
CA PHE A 132 -8.94 -12.25 17.67
C PHE A 132 -7.46 -12.58 17.42
N ILE A 133 -6.99 -13.75 17.86
CA ILE A 133 -5.60 -14.19 17.68
C ILE A 133 -5.24 -14.34 16.20
N CYS A 134 -6.08 -15.02 15.41
CA CYS A 134 -5.85 -15.23 13.98
C CYS A 134 -5.86 -13.90 13.22
N THR A 135 -6.83 -13.02 13.48
CA THR A 135 -6.90 -11.70 12.84
C THR A 135 -5.68 -10.85 13.20
N TYR A 136 -5.22 -10.89 14.45
CA TYR A 136 -4.02 -10.20 14.90
C TYR A 136 -2.75 -10.69 14.15
N LEU A 137 -2.57 -12.00 14.01
CA LEU A 137 -1.43 -12.58 13.30
C LEU A 137 -1.44 -12.22 11.80
N LEU A 138 -2.60 -12.28 11.16
CA LEU A 138 -2.76 -11.86 9.76
C LEU A 138 -2.49 -10.36 9.58
N GLY A 139 -2.95 -9.53 10.53
CA GLY A 139 -2.68 -8.09 10.54
C GLY A 139 -1.18 -7.77 10.58
N LEU A 140 -0.39 -8.53 11.35
CA LEU A 140 1.08 -8.39 11.37
C LEU A 140 1.72 -8.78 10.04
N GLY A 141 1.23 -9.85 9.39
CA GLY A 141 1.67 -10.25 8.07
C GLY A 141 1.42 -9.16 7.02
N ILE A 142 0.21 -8.59 7.02
CA ILE A 142 -0.17 -7.49 6.13
C ILE A 142 0.67 -6.24 6.40
N HIS A 143 0.89 -5.89 7.67
CA HIS A 143 1.77 -4.78 8.03
C HIS A 143 3.17 -4.95 7.42
N LYS A 144 3.78 -6.14 7.56
CA LYS A 144 5.09 -6.44 6.97
C LYS A 144 5.11 -6.29 5.44
N VAL A 145 4.02 -6.66 4.77
CA VAL A 145 3.88 -6.53 3.30
C VAL A 145 3.63 -5.07 2.89
N LEU A 146 2.81 -4.33 3.63
CA LEU A 146 2.40 -2.96 3.31
C LEU A 146 3.53 -1.94 3.53
N TYR A 147 4.34 -2.12 4.57
CA TYR A 147 5.47 -1.24 4.89
C TYR A 147 6.80 -1.70 4.29
N ARG A 148 6.76 -2.64 3.36
CA ARG A 148 7.90 -2.88 2.48
C ARG A 148 8.08 -1.62 1.61
N GLN A 149 9.27 -1.06 1.55
CA GLN A 149 9.52 0.26 0.94
C GLN A 149 8.87 0.45 -0.46
N SER A 150 8.86 -0.60 -1.28
CA SER A 150 8.23 -0.58 -2.61
C SER A 150 6.70 -0.51 -2.61
N THR A 151 6.00 -1.04 -1.61
CA THR A 151 4.52 -1.07 -1.58
C THR A 151 3.93 0.22 -1.03
N VAL A 152 4.61 0.92 -0.13
CA VAL A 152 4.18 2.24 0.39
C VAL A 152 4.08 3.28 -0.73
N ASP A 153 5.07 3.34 -1.62
CA ASP A 153 5.09 4.29 -2.73
C ASP A 153 3.99 3.99 -3.76
N ILE A 154 3.65 2.72 -3.95
CA ILE A 154 2.59 2.32 -4.88
C ILE A 154 1.22 2.58 -4.30
N VAL A 155 1.00 2.27 -3.01
CA VAL A 155 -0.27 2.53 -2.33
C VAL A 155 -0.51 4.02 -2.19
N SER A 156 0.51 4.85 -1.99
CA SER A 156 0.34 6.30 -1.99
C SER A 156 0.01 6.85 -3.38
N ARG A 157 0.67 6.36 -4.44
CA ARG A 157 0.42 6.81 -5.82
C ARG A 157 -0.91 6.31 -6.41
N ASN A 158 -1.30 5.08 -6.11
CA ASN A 158 -2.54 4.44 -6.58
C ASN A 158 -3.63 4.39 -5.49
N GLY A 159 -3.51 5.21 -4.45
CA GLY A 159 -4.35 5.08 -3.25
C GLY A 159 -5.84 5.25 -3.50
N PHE A 160 -6.22 6.02 -4.52
CA PHE A 160 -7.62 6.10 -4.96
C PHE A 160 -8.15 4.75 -5.47
N VAL A 161 -7.37 4.01 -6.26
CA VAL A 161 -7.77 2.69 -6.77
C VAL A 161 -7.87 1.69 -5.62
N VAL A 162 -6.91 1.71 -4.69
CA VAL A 162 -6.90 0.81 -3.52
C VAL A 162 -8.08 1.09 -2.59
N THR A 163 -8.38 2.37 -2.33
CA THR A 163 -9.55 2.76 -1.51
C THR A 163 -10.87 2.37 -2.17
N LEU A 164 -11.03 2.62 -3.48
CA LEU A 164 -12.23 2.22 -4.22
C LEU A 164 -12.43 0.70 -4.19
N LEU A 165 -11.35 -0.07 -4.37
CA LEU A 165 -11.40 -1.53 -4.37
C LEU A 165 -11.81 -2.06 -2.99
N MET A 166 -11.27 -1.50 -1.91
CA MET A 166 -11.66 -1.83 -0.52
C MET A 166 -13.09 -1.41 -0.17
N LEU A 167 -13.58 -0.32 -0.78
CA LEU A 167 -14.95 0.12 -0.60
C LEU A 167 -15.92 -0.82 -1.31
N MET A 168 -15.61 -1.23 -2.54
CA MET A 168 -16.42 -2.19 -3.29
C MET A 168 -16.48 -3.55 -2.58
N THR A 169 -15.35 -4.04 -2.05
CA THR A 169 -15.36 -5.28 -1.27
C THR A 169 -16.25 -5.18 -0.04
N SER A 170 -16.15 -4.08 0.71
CA SER A 170 -16.94 -3.85 1.92
C SER A 170 -18.45 -3.74 1.63
N ILE A 171 -18.82 -3.20 0.47
CA ILE A 171 -20.22 -3.16 0.03
C ILE A 171 -20.71 -4.57 -0.35
N ILE A 172 -19.91 -5.33 -1.10
CA ILE A 172 -20.29 -6.69 -1.49
C ILE A 172 -20.45 -7.57 -0.26
N THR A 173 -19.53 -7.50 0.71
CA THR A 173 -19.66 -8.27 1.96
C THR A 173 -20.90 -7.88 2.75
N TYR A 174 -21.18 -6.58 2.85
CA TYR A 174 -22.41 -6.10 3.49
C TYR A 174 -23.66 -6.70 2.82
N LEU A 175 -23.73 -6.66 1.49
CA LEU A 175 -24.86 -7.21 0.74
C LEU A 175 -25.01 -8.71 0.94
N LEU A 176 -23.90 -9.45 1.03
CA LEU A 176 -23.91 -10.89 1.28
C LEU A 176 -24.42 -11.22 2.69
N ILE A 177 -23.95 -10.51 3.71
CA ILE A 177 -24.40 -10.69 5.10
C ILE A 177 -25.89 -10.34 5.24
N TYR A 178 -26.32 -9.24 4.62
CA TYR A 178 -27.73 -8.84 4.61
C TYR A 178 -28.61 -9.88 3.91
N ALA A 179 -28.14 -10.44 2.79
CA ALA A 179 -28.88 -11.44 2.05
C ALA A 179 -29.02 -12.76 2.83
N GLU A 180 -28.02 -13.12 3.65
CA GLU A 180 -28.05 -14.31 4.50
C GLU A 180 -29.12 -14.24 5.61
N ASP A 181 -29.42 -13.05 6.13
CA ASP A 181 -30.38 -12.86 7.24
C ASP A 181 -31.86 -12.79 6.82
N LEU A 182 -32.16 -12.76 5.51
CA LEU A 182 -33.54 -12.66 5.03
C LEU A 182 -34.41 -13.84 5.50
N PRO A 183 -35.61 -13.59 6.07
CA PRO A 183 -36.49 -14.66 6.52
C PRO A 183 -36.96 -15.53 5.36
N GLY A 184 -36.83 -16.85 5.50
CA GLY A 184 -37.12 -17.82 4.43
C GLY A 184 -35.93 -18.16 3.54
N PHE A 185 -34.73 -17.67 3.86
CA PHE A 185 -33.53 -18.00 3.11
C PHE A 185 -33.19 -19.49 3.22
N PRO A 186 -33.03 -20.20 2.08
CA PRO A 186 -32.71 -21.62 2.09
C PRO A 186 -31.33 -21.89 2.72
N LYS A 187 -31.29 -22.71 3.76
CA LYS A 187 -30.06 -23.06 4.52
C LYS A 187 -28.94 -23.66 3.65
N HIS A 188 -29.27 -24.33 2.54
CA HIS A 188 -28.26 -24.87 1.62
C HIS A 188 -27.51 -23.76 0.86
N LEU A 189 -28.16 -22.63 0.59
CA LEU A 189 -27.51 -21.46 -0.01
C LEU A 189 -26.66 -20.73 1.02
N ALA A 190 -27.03 -20.69 2.30
CA ALA A 190 -26.22 -20.05 3.35
C ALA A 190 -24.81 -20.66 3.44
N MET A 191 -24.65 -21.97 3.17
CA MET A 191 -23.33 -22.61 3.11
C MET A 191 -22.45 -22.15 1.94
N VAL A 192 -23.04 -21.60 0.87
CA VAL A 192 -22.33 -21.14 -0.34
C VAL A 192 -21.76 -19.73 -0.15
N TYR A 193 -22.37 -18.91 0.69
CA TYR A 193 -22.00 -17.50 0.87
C TYR A 193 -20.59 -17.29 1.43
N PRO A 194 -20.15 -18.03 2.47
CA PRO A 194 -18.77 -17.96 2.95
C PRO A 194 -17.75 -18.33 1.86
N ILE A 195 -18.07 -19.33 1.03
CA ILE A 195 -17.21 -19.76 -0.08
C ILE A 195 -17.10 -18.63 -1.10
N LEU A 196 -18.24 -18.06 -1.48
CA LEU A 196 -18.31 -16.94 -2.41
C LEU A 196 -17.55 -15.72 -1.88
N PHE A 197 -17.71 -15.39 -0.60
CA PHE A 197 -16.94 -14.31 0.05
C PHE A 197 -15.43 -14.55 -0.01
N ILE A 198 -14.97 -15.76 0.37
CA ILE A 198 -13.53 -16.11 0.30
C ILE A 198 -13.02 -16.01 -1.14
N THR A 199 -13.79 -16.47 -2.13
CA THR A 199 -13.39 -16.38 -3.55
C THR A 199 -13.25 -14.93 -4.01
N PHE A 200 -14.20 -14.05 -3.67
CA PHE A 200 -14.12 -12.62 -3.98
C PHE A 200 -12.92 -11.98 -3.27
N PHE A 201 -12.72 -12.27 -1.99
CA PHE A 201 -11.58 -11.75 -1.24
C PHE A 201 -10.23 -12.16 -1.86
N LEU A 202 -10.11 -13.40 -2.34
CA LEU A 202 -8.92 -13.88 -3.05
C LEU A 202 -8.72 -13.16 -4.39
N ILE A 203 -9.78 -12.97 -5.18
CA ILE A 203 -9.71 -12.21 -6.44
C ILE A 203 -9.21 -10.79 -6.17
N ILE A 204 -9.73 -10.13 -5.14
CA ILE A 204 -9.28 -8.80 -4.72
C ILE A 204 -7.81 -8.79 -4.31
N CYS A 205 -7.35 -9.79 -3.55
CA CYS A 205 -5.94 -9.94 -3.21
C CYS A 205 -5.07 -10.06 -4.48
N ILE A 206 -5.50 -10.86 -5.45
CA ILE A 206 -4.78 -11.04 -6.73
C ILE A 206 -4.72 -9.72 -7.51
N VAL A 207 -5.85 -9.01 -7.63
CA VAL A 207 -5.90 -7.70 -8.31
C VAL A 207 -4.96 -6.71 -7.63
N PHE A 208 -4.93 -6.67 -6.29
CA PHE A 208 -4.00 -5.84 -5.54
C PHE A 208 -2.54 -6.21 -5.82
N LEU A 209 -2.19 -7.50 -5.89
CA LEU A 209 -0.84 -7.95 -6.25
C LEU A 209 -0.45 -7.54 -7.68
N ILE A 210 -1.37 -7.63 -8.63
CA ILE A 210 -1.16 -7.19 -10.01
C ILE A 210 -0.90 -5.68 -10.06
N ILE A 211 -1.71 -4.86 -9.38
CA ILE A 211 -1.53 -3.40 -9.31
C ILE A 211 -0.15 -3.06 -8.73
N ASN A 212 0.27 -3.77 -7.67
CA ASN A 212 1.60 -3.58 -7.10
C ASN A 212 2.70 -3.95 -8.09
N LYS A 213 2.61 -5.10 -8.77
CA LYS A 213 3.61 -5.50 -9.76
C LYS A 213 3.71 -4.51 -10.92
N ILE A 214 2.57 -4.05 -11.44
CA ILE A 214 2.53 -3.02 -12.50
C ILE A 214 3.13 -1.70 -11.99
N GLY A 215 2.85 -1.31 -10.75
CA GLY A 215 3.43 -0.13 -10.12
C GLY A 215 4.97 -0.19 -10.07
N GLN A 216 5.52 -1.33 -9.67
CA GLN A 216 6.97 -1.57 -9.63
C GLN A 216 7.60 -1.54 -11.03
N GLU A 217 6.98 -2.21 -12.01
CA GLU A 217 7.49 -2.22 -13.38
C GLU A 217 7.47 -0.83 -14.01
N ARG A 218 6.44 -0.02 -13.74
CA ARG A 218 6.39 1.37 -14.21
C ARG A 218 7.52 2.24 -13.64
N GLU A 219 7.92 2.04 -12.39
CA GLU A 219 9.06 2.76 -11.80
C GLU A 219 10.38 2.35 -12.43
N LYS A 220 10.58 1.04 -12.63
CA LYS A 220 11.76 0.54 -13.34
C LYS A 220 11.85 1.09 -14.75
N MET A 221 10.72 1.13 -15.47
CA MET A 221 10.64 1.67 -16.84
C MET A 221 11.01 3.16 -16.85
N LYS A 222 10.44 3.98 -15.95
CA LYS A 222 10.81 5.40 -15.82
C LYS A 222 12.29 5.60 -15.51
N LYS A 223 12.85 4.79 -14.62
CA LYS A 223 14.28 4.86 -14.29
C LYS A 223 15.15 4.54 -15.52
N ARG A 224 14.79 3.51 -16.28
CA ARG A 224 15.47 3.16 -17.54
C ARG A 224 15.39 4.28 -18.58
N GLU A 225 14.22 4.91 -18.73
CA GLU A 225 14.05 6.05 -19.63
C GLU A 225 14.96 7.23 -19.25
N MET A 226 15.08 7.54 -17.95
CA MET A 226 16.00 8.57 -17.46
C MET A 226 17.47 8.21 -17.72
N GLU A 227 17.88 6.97 -17.44
CA GLU A 227 19.24 6.48 -17.71
C GLU A 227 19.57 6.53 -19.21
N MET A 228 18.62 6.17 -20.08
CA MET A 228 18.78 6.26 -21.54
C MET A 228 18.91 7.71 -22.01
N ALA A 229 18.12 8.63 -21.45
CA ALA A 229 18.23 10.05 -21.78
C ALA A 229 19.61 10.61 -21.39
N GLN A 230 20.10 10.27 -20.20
CA GLN A 230 21.43 10.68 -19.74
C GLN A 230 22.55 10.12 -20.62
N LEU A 231 22.44 8.85 -21.04
CA LEU A 231 23.41 8.23 -21.94
C LEU A 231 23.42 8.92 -23.30
N ARG A 232 22.23 9.25 -23.85
CA ARG A 232 22.12 9.98 -25.11
C ARG A 232 22.80 11.35 -25.04
N ASP A 233 22.54 12.11 -23.98
CA ASP A 233 23.17 13.43 -23.80
C ASP A 233 24.69 13.32 -23.64
N TYR A 234 25.17 12.26 -22.98
CA TYR A 234 26.60 11.99 -22.89
C TYR A 234 27.20 11.68 -24.27
N THR A 235 26.55 10.84 -25.08
CA THR A 235 27.01 10.52 -26.44
C THR A 235 27.08 11.76 -27.33
N VAL A 236 26.06 12.63 -27.29
CA VAL A 236 26.07 13.88 -28.07
C VAL A 236 27.24 14.77 -27.66
N ARG A 237 27.48 14.96 -26.36
CA ARG A 237 28.64 15.73 -25.87
C ARG A 237 29.96 15.13 -26.29
N LEU A 238 30.05 13.79 -26.34
CA LEU A 238 31.24 13.09 -26.77
C LEU A 238 31.47 13.26 -28.29
N GLU A 239 30.42 13.25 -29.10
CA GLU A 239 30.49 13.56 -30.53
C GLU A 239 30.95 14.99 -30.78
N GLU A 240 30.38 15.97 -30.07
CA GLU A 240 30.82 17.37 -30.13
C GLU A 240 32.30 17.51 -29.79
N MET A 241 32.73 16.93 -28.66
CA MET A 241 34.13 16.93 -28.24
C MET A 241 35.05 16.24 -29.28
N TYR A 242 34.59 15.17 -29.92
CA TYR A 242 35.35 14.48 -30.96
C TYR A 242 35.51 15.33 -32.23
N VAL A 243 34.45 16.04 -32.64
CA VAL A 243 34.50 16.98 -33.77
C VAL A 243 35.49 18.11 -33.47
N ASP A 244 35.42 18.71 -32.29
CA ASP A 244 36.35 19.76 -31.86
C ASP A 244 37.81 19.28 -31.86
N MET A 245 38.05 18.06 -31.37
CA MET A 245 39.38 17.45 -31.35
C MET A 245 39.93 17.22 -32.77
N ASN A 246 39.09 16.78 -33.70
CA ASN A 246 39.48 16.60 -35.09
C ASN A 246 39.79 17.93 -35.79
N MET A 247 39.00 18.97 -35.50
CA MET A 247 39.23 20.33 -36.00
C MET A 247 40.57 20.86 -35.48
N PHE A 248 40.82 20.73 -34.17
CA PHE A 248 42.09 21.10 -33.56
C PHE A 248 43.28 20.37 -34.18
N ARG A 249 43.16 19.05 -34.43
CA ARG A 249 44.22 18.27 -35.08
C ARG A 249 44.50 18.77 -36.50
N HIS A 250 43.46 19.07 -37.27
CA HIS A 250 43.61 19.60 -38.63
C HIS A 250 44.32 20.95 -38.63
N ASP A 251 43.91 21.86 -37.74
CA ASP A 251 44.54 23.18 -37.61
C ASP A 251 46.01 23.06 -37.16
N TYR A 252 46.30 22.13 -36.25
CA TYR A 252 47.67 21.81 -35.84
C TYR A 252 48.54 21.32 -37.01
N ILE A 253 48.01 20.42 -37.85
CA ILE A 253 48.73 19.94 -39.06
C ILE A 253 49.01 21.10 -40.01
N ASN A 254 48.05 22.01 -40.23
CA ASN A 254 48.23 23.16 -41.11
C ASN A 254 49.28 24.14 -40.60
N ILE A 255 49.33 24.38 -39.29
CA ILE A 255 50.37 25.20 -38.66
C ILE A 255 51.75 24.57 -38.89
N LEU A 256 51.89 23.26 -38.65
CA LEU A 256 53.16 22.55 -38.87
C LEU A 256 53.59 22.53 -40.34
N ALA A 257 52.66 22.29 -41.27
CA ALA A 257 52.93 22.31 -42.70
C ALA A 257 53.39 23.70 -43.17
N SER A 258 52.76 24.77 -42.66
CA SER A 258 53.16 26.15 -42.95
C SER A 258 54.57 26.43 -42.42
N LEU A 259 54.87 26.07 -41.17
CA LEU A 259 56.21 26.21 -40.59
C LEU A 259 57.27 25.44 -41.40
N HIS A 260 56.97 24.19 -41.79
CA HIS A 260 57.88 23.39 -42.60
C HIS A 260 58.17 24.05 -43.96
N GLY A 261 57.14 24.58 -44.62
CA GLY A 261 57.29 25.27 -45.91
C GLY A 261 58.15 26.54 -45.84
N TYR A 262 58.07 27.31 -44.74
CA TYR A 262 58.95 28.46 -44.53
C TYR A 262 60.40 28.05 -44.25
N ILE A 263 60.62 26.97 -43.52
CA ILE A 263 61.96 26.41 -43.24
C ILE A 263 62.61 25.91 -44.54
N GLU A 264 61.89 25.17 -45.38
CA GLU A 264 62.42 24.61 -46.63
C GLU A 264 62.83 25.70 -47.63
N LYS A 265 62.11 26.82 -47.65
CA LYS A 265 62.41 27.99 -48.49
C LYS A 265 63.52 28.90 -47.94
N ALA A 266 64.08 28.59 -46.77
CA ALA A 266 65.04 29.43 -46.04
C ALA A 266 64.54 30.86 -45.80
N ASP A 267 63.22 31.05 -45.67
CA ASP A 267 62.59 32.37 -45.58
C ASP A 267 62.35 32.76 -44.11
N GLN A 268 63.43 33.25 -43.49
CA GLN A 268 63.50 33.47 -42.04
C GLN A 268 62.61 34.64 -41.57
N GLU A 269 62.41 35.66 -42.40
CA GLU A 269 61.60 36.84 -42.08
C GLU A 269 60.10 36.50 -42.03
N LEU A 270 59.61 35.72 -42.99
CA LEU A 270 58.21 35.24 -43.03
C LEU A 270 57.91 34.22 -41.92
N LEU A 271 58.89 33.38 -41.56
CA LEU A 271 58.77 32.45 -40.42
C LEU A 271 58.60 33.20 -39.10
N GLU A 272 59.43 34.22 -38.85
CA GLU A 272 59.41 35.02 -37.62
C GLU A 272 58.12 35.83 -37.49
N LYS A 273 57.62 36.38 -38.61
CA LYS A 273 56.32 37.05 -38.66
C LYS A 273 55.17 36.09 -38.37
N TYR A 274 55.12 34.92 -39.03
CA TYR A 274 54.07 33.93 -38.80
C TYR A 274 54.07 33.41 -37.35
N PHE A 275 55.25 33.18 -36.76
CA PHE A 275 55.36 32.75 -35.37
C PHE A 275 54.80 33.80 -34.38
N ASN A 276 55.18 35.07 -34.56
CA ASN A 276 54.76 36.14 -33.66
C ASN A 276 53.28 36.55 -33.84
N GLU A 277 52.75 36.50 -35.06
CA GLU A 277 51.38 36.94 -35.35
C GLU A 277 50.33 35.84 -35.17
N ILE A 278 50.68 34.57 -35.38
CA ILE A 278 49.72 33.45 -35.35
C ILE A 278 49.95 32.58 -34.10
N ILE A 279 51.19 32.14 -33.83
CA ILE A 279 51.48 31.13 -32.81
C ILE A 279 51.50 31.71 -31.39
N VAL A 280 52.13 32.86 -31.18
CA VAL A 280 52.21 33.52 -29.85
C VAL A 280 50.81 33.89 -29.31
N PRO A 281 49.89 34.47 -30.10
CA PRO A 281 48.54 34.78 -29.63
C PRO A 281 47.70 33.53 -29.32
N LEU A 282 47.87 32.44 -30.08
CA LEU A 282 47.18 31.17 -29.83
C LEU A 282 47.54 30.57 -28.45
N LYS A 283 48.81 30.67 -28.03
CA LYS A 283 49.28 30.19 -26.72
C LYS A 283 48.62 30.92 -25.54
N ASN A 284 48.41 32.23 -25.65
CA ASN A 284 47.86 33.04 -24.57
C ASN A 284 46.34 32.92 -24.42
N ARG A 285 45.64 32.48 -25.48
CA ARG A 285 44.18 32.36 -25.49
C ARG A 285 43.64 31.11 -24.79
N ASN A 286 44.48 30.07 -24.63
CA ASN A 286 44.11 28.78 -24.02
C ASN A 286 44.43 28.69 -22.51
N GLN A 287 44.75 29.81 -21.84
CA GLN A 287 45.09 29.87 -20.40
C GLN A 287 44.03 30.59 -19.53
N ILE A 288 42.84 30.87 -20.08
CA ILE A 288 41.66 31.36 -19.34
C ILE A 288 40.61 30.26 -19.34
#